data_AF-A0A857DDC7-F1
#
_entry.id   AF-A0A857DDC7-F1
#
_cell.length_a   1.000
_cell.length_b   1.000
_cell.length_c   1.000
_cell.angle_alpha   90.00
_cell.angle_beta   90.00
_cell.angle_gamma   90.00
#
_symmetry.space_group_name_H-M   'P 1'
#
loop_
_entity.id
_entity.type
_entity.pdbx_description
1 polymer ?
#
loop_
_entity_poly.entity_id
_entity_poly.type
_entity_poly.pdbx_seq_one_letter_code
_entity_poly.pdbx_strand_id
1 'polypeptide(L)'
;MNKINKIIQKAKLSDFSIFPKWSIRKMVFVAILIAISVAFTTVSSQIIPWVNISSYKFAFIGLPVKITGFIFGPLIGFLVGFISDLISLLFVPPVGYSPIYSLATAINGLVSGIFGMYFMQFINNAFSVTFRINNINLKIHKLASKLRIAESKEDTKAEVKYAQKIITLNNKKTFISENGSDRLLANIYLINGVLFISIVISFIFIYVGYLTKDEWISNGIVKNRWALVALMTAGMGAMIIFIVVARFKMSLKKYKIFVPIIVFSSFLELINIPLLSIGDLYTLGNGDLSNIYTWISQHILISPIKIWFNVFVIYYSYLVVAKLINKNANLSY
;
A
#
# COMPACT_ATOMS: atom_id res chain seq x y z
N MET A 1 5.89 29.29 24.44
CA MET A 1 4.70 28.44 24.13
C MET A 1 4.57 27.96 22.68
N ASN A 2 5.01 28.69 21.64
CA ASN A 2 4.96 28.21 20.23
C ASN A 2 5.98 27.11 19.85
N LYS A 3 7.09 27.00 20.59
CA LYS A 3 8.18 26.05 20.31
C LYS A 3 7.77 24.59 20.55
N ILE A 4 7.06 24.29 21.63
CA ILE A 4 6.65 22.92 21.99
C ILE A 4 5.60 22.38 21.00
N ASN A 5 4.63 23.19 20.60
CA ASN A 5 3.67 22.81 19.54
C ASN A 5 4.35 22.60 18.19
N LYS A 6 5.32 23.46 17.82
CA LYS A 6 6.16 23.23 16.62
C LYS A 6 6.97 21.94 16.73
N ILE A 7 7.54 21.63 17.89
CA ILE A 7 8.34 20.40 18.09
C ILE A 7 7.45 19.15 18.03
N ILE A 8 6.25 19.17 18.64
CA ILE A 8 5.31 18.03 18.60
C ILE A 8 4.72 17.84 17.19
N GLN A 9 4.40 18.92 16.47
CA GLN A 9 3.97 18.83 15.06
C GLN A 9 5.10 18.38 14.14
N LYS A 10 6.31 18.93 14.30
CA LYS A 10 7.48 18.60 13.47
C LYS A 10 7.98 17.17 13.74
N ALA A 11 7.84 16.66 14.97
CA ALA A 11 8.12 15.26 15.29
C ALA A 11 7.16 14.30 14.57
N LYS A 12 5.85 14.58 14.57
CA LYS A 12 4.85 13.73 13.87
C LYS A 12 4.89 13.83 12.35
N LEU A 13 5.25 14.99 11.80
CA LEU A 13 5.46 15.16 10.35
C LEU A 13 6.77 14.53 9.86
N SER A 14 7.78 14.36 10.73
CA SER A 14 9.02 13.67 10.36
C SER A 14 8.87 12.17 10.13
N ASP A 15 7.76 11.57 10.61
CA ASP A 15 7.39 10.19 10.30
C ASP A 15 6.71 10.05 8.94
N PHE A 16 6.22 11.16 8.35
CA PHE A 16 5.64 11.25 7.00
C PHE A 16 6.68 11.51 5.91
N SER A 17 7.91 11.09 6.14
CA SER A 17 9.00 11.32 5.20
C SER A 17 9.11 10.14 4.23
N ILE A 18 9.22 10.44 2.94
CA ILE A 18 9.69 9.49 1.90
C ILE A 18 11.03 8.86 2.33
N PHE A 19 11.79 9.60 3.16
CA PHE A 19 13.02 9.18 3.83
C PHE A 19 12.75 8.93 5.33
N PRO A 20 12.25 7.74 5.73
CA PRO A 20 12.06 7.43 7.13
C PRO A 20 13.40 7.46 7.87
N LYS A 21 13.40 7.79 9.17
CA LYS A 21 14.64 7.71 9.98
C LYS A 21 15.16 6.27 9.99
N TRP A 22 16.39 6.11 9.50
CA TRP A 22 17.12 4.84 9.46
C TRP A 22 17.67 4.53 10.85
N SER A 23 17.24 3.41 11.42
CA SER A 23 17.87 2.84 12.61
C SER A 23 18.60 1.56 12.22
N ILE A 24 19.64 1.20 12.96
CA ILE A 24 20.42 -0.03 12.75
C ILE A 24 19.48 -1.25 12.67
N ARG A 25 18.46 -1.30 13.54
CA ARG A 25 17.43 -2.34 13.51
C ARG A 25 16.69 -2.40 12.17
N LYS A 26 16.25 -1.25 11.63
CA LYS A 26 15.58 -1.21 10.32
C LYS A 26 16.52 -1.66 9.20
N MET A 27 17.79 -1.25 9.22
CA MET A 27 18.81 -1.70 8.26
C MET A 27 18.94 -3.21 8.23
N VAL A 28 19.06 -3.84 9.40
CA VAL A 28 19.19 -5.29 9.53
C VAL A 28 17.94 -6.00 9.00
N PHE A 29 16.73 -5.52 9.32
CA PHE A 29 15.51 -6.11 8.77
C PHE A 29 15.41 -5.96 7.25
N VAL A 30 15.81 -4.81 6.70
CA VAL A 30 15.85 -4.58 5.25
C VAL A 30 16.84 -5.54 4.59
N ALA A 31 18.03 -5.75 5.16
CA ALA A 31 19.01 -6.70 4.64
C ALA A 31 18.48 -8.14 4.68
N ILE A 32 17.83 -8.55 5.77
CA ILE A 32 17.16 -9.86 5.87
C ILE A 32 16.08 -10.01 4.80
N LEU A 33 15.29 -8.98 4.54
CA LEU A 33 14.23 -9.03 3.52
C LEU A 33 14.79 -9.11 2.10
N ILE A 34 15.91 -8.44 1.80
CA ILE A 34 16.65 -8.62 0.54
C ILE A 34 17.11 -10.07 0.42
N ALA A 35 17.75 -10.62 1.46
CA ALA A 35 18.23 -12.00 1.45
C ALA A 35 17.09 -13.01 1.27
N ILE A 36 15.95 -12.82 1.94
CA ILE A 36 14.74 -13.63 1.76
C ILE A 36 14.21 -13.51 0.33
N SER A 37 14.17 -12.30 -0.23
CA SER A 37 13.71 -12.07 -1.62
C SER A 37 14.56 -12.85 -2.63
N VAL A 38 15.89 -12.76 -2.50
CA VAL A 38 16.84 -13.48 -3.35
C VAL A 38 16.69 -14.99 -3.15
N ALA A 39 16.70 -15.48 -1.91
CA ALA A 39 16.58 -16.91 -1.61
C ALA A 39 15.26 -17.50 -2.13
N PHE A 40 14.15 -16.79 -1.94
CA PHE A 40 12.84 -17.24 -2.42
C PHE A 40 12.83 -17.40 -3.94
N THR A 41 13.50 -16.51 -4.65
CA THR A 41 13.63 -16.54 -6.11
C THR A 41 14.50 -17.70 -6.56
N THR A 42 15.66 -17.88 -5.94
CA THR A 42 16.61 -18.96 -6.26
C THR A 42 16.01 -20.34 -6.02
N VAL A 43 15.27 -20.52 -4.93
CA VAL A 43 14.60 -21.79 -4.64
C VAL A 43 13.41 -22.00 -5.60
N SER A 44 12.61 -20.97 -5.85
CA SER A 44 11.45 -21.09 -6.75
C SER A 44 11.86 -21.42 -8.18
N SER A 45 12.98 -20.88 -8.67
CA SER A 45 13.49 -21.17 -10.01
C SER A 45 14.00 -22.60 -10.18
N GLN A 46 14.43 -23.25 -9.09
CA GLN A 46 14.85 -24.65 -9.11
C GLN A 46 13.66 -25.63 -9.08
N ILE A 47 12.59 -25.26 -8.37
CA ILE A 47 11.39 -26.12 -8.23
C ILE A 47 10.47 -26.01 -9.46
N ILE A 48 10.33 -24.79 -10.01
CA ILE A 48 9.39 -24.50 -11.10
C ILE A 48 10.19 -24.03 -12.32
N PRO A 49 10.40 -24.88 -13.35
CA PRO A 49 11.22 -24.55 -14.52
C PRO A 49 10.77 -23.28 -15.26
N TRP A 50 9.46 -22.98 -15.24
CA TRP A 50 8.85 -21.81 -15.87
C TRP A 50 9.21 -20.47 -15.20
N VAL A 51 9.74 -20.50 -13.97
CA VAL A 51 10.16 -19.28 -13.24
C VAL A 51 11.40 -18.64 -13.86
N ASN A 52 12.12 -19.33 -14.74
CA ASN A 52 13.25 -18.75 -15.48
C ASN A 52 12.82 -17.75 -16.58
N ILE A 53 11.52 -17.70 -16.88
CA ILE A 53 10.92 -16.65 -17.71
C ILE A 53 10.73 -15.40 -16.83
N SER A 54 11.25 -14.26 -17.28
CA SER A 54 11.31 -13.00 -16.54
C SER A 54 9.97 -12.56 -15.94
N SER A 55 8.86 -12.74 -16.68
CA SER A 55 7.51 -12.43 -16.21
C SER A 55 7.01 -13.27 -15.03
N TYR A 56 7.42 -14.53 -14.92
CA TYR A 56 7.08 -15.40 -13.79
C TYR A 56 8.05 -15.20 -12.62
N LYS A 57 9.36 -15.03 -12.89
CA LYS A 57 10.37 -14.61 -11.90
C LYS A 57 9.93 -13.38 -11.11
N PHE A 58 9.39 -12.40 -11.84
CA PHE A 58 8.86 -11.15 -11.29
C PHE A 58 7.76 -11.36 -10.25
N ALA A 59 6.89 -12.35 -10.42
CA ALA A 59 5.80 -12.62 -9.49
C ALA A 59 6.32 -13.11 -8.12
N PHE A 60 7.41 -13.88 -8.10
CA PHE A 60 8.00 -14.43 -6.87
C PHE A 60 8.92 -13.43 -6.15
N ILE A 61 9.81 -12.74 -6.86
CA ILE A 61 10.66 -11.65 -6.28
C ILE A 61 9.78 -10.53 -5.71
N GLY A 62 8.70 -10.20 -6.42
CA GLY A 62 7.87 -9.06 -6.08
C GLY A 62 7.23 -9.15 -4.70
N LEU A 63 7.09 -10.35 -4.11
CA LEU A 63 6.35 -10.54 -2.86
C LEU A 63 7.08 -9.95 -1.63
N PRO A 64 8.31 -10.37 -1.28
CA PRO A 64 9.04 -9.74 -0.16
C PRO A 64 9.33 -8.25 -0.41
N VAL A 65 9.57 -7.87 -1.67
CA VAL A 65 9.79 -6.47 -2.07
C VAL A 65 8.56 -5.61 -1.77
N LYS A 66 7.36 -6.06 -2.17
CA LYS A 66 6.10 -5.33 -1.90
C LYS A 66 5.86 -5.15 -0.41
N ILE A 67 6.14 -6.17 0.41
CA ILE A 67 6.00 -6.09 1.87
C ILE A 67 6.99 -5.11 2.46
N THR A 68 8.23 -5.14 1.99
CA THR A 68 9.28 -4.23 2.44
C THR A 68 8.89 -2.79 2.15
N GLY A 69 8.42 -2.50 0.94
CA GLY A 69 7.86 -1.19 0.61
C GLY A 69 6.70 -0.81 1.52
N PHE A 70 5.72 -1.70 1.68
CA PHE A 70 4.52 -1.44 2.48
C PHE A 70 4.82 -1.13 3.96
N ILE A 71 5.84 -1.78 4.55
CA ILE A 71 6.22 -1.60 5.96
C ILE A 71 7.20 -0.43 6.14
N PHE A 72 8.24 -0.37 5.31
CA PHE A 72 9.36 0.54 5.51
C PHE A 72 9.25 1.82 4.67
N GLY A 73 8.30 1.91 3.75
CA GLY A 73 8.04 3.09 2.93
C GLY A 73 8.55 2.97 1.50
N PRO A 74 8.19 3.96 0.65
CA PRO A 74 8.34 3.87 -0.80
C PRO A 74 9.80 3.79 -1.27
N LEU A 75 10.68 4.63 -0.73
CA LEU A 75 12.09 4.65 -1.14
C LEU A 75 12.81 3.35 -0.77
N ILE A 76 12.57 2.83 0.43
CA ILE A 76 13.16 1.57 0.88
C ILE A 76 12.63 0.42 0.00
N GLY A 77 11.33 0.41 -0.29
CA GLY A 77 10.75 -0.55 -1.23
C GLY A 77 11.40 -0.50 -2.61
N PHE A 78 11.62 0.69 -3.16
CA PHE A 78 12.29 0.89 -4.45
C PHE A 78 13.71 0.30 -4.46
N LEU A 79 14.53 0.69 -3.48
CA LEU A 79 15.91 0.23 -3.38
C LEU A 79 15.99 -1.28 -3.16
N VAL A 80 15.13 -1.83 -2.30
CA VAL A 80 15.07 -3.27 -2.03
C VAL A 80 14.66 -4.03 -3.28
N GLY A 81 13.69 -3.53 -4.04
CA GLY A 81 13.29 -4.15 -5.31
C GLY A 81 14.42 -4.17 -6.32
N PHE A 82 15.09 -3.03 -6.51
CA PHE A 82 16.21 -2.90 -7.42
C PHE A 82 17.39 -3.80 -7.04
N ILE A 83 17.83 -3.75 -5.77
CA ILE A 83 18.98 -4.52 -5.27
C ILE A 83 18.66 -6.02 -5.26
N SER A 84 17.46 -6.43 -4.83
CA SER A 84 17.09 -7.85 -4.78
C SER A 84 17.09 -8.47 -6.18
N ASP A 85 16.60 -7.73 -7.18
CA ASP A 85 16.63 -8.21 -8.56
C ASP A 85 18.07 -8.36 -9.05
N LEU A 86 18.91 -7.33 -8.89
CA LEU A 86 20.32 -7.38 -9.29
C LEU A 86 21.09 -8.55 -8.66
N ILE A 87 20.92 -8.78 -7.36
CA ILE A 87 21.56 -9.92 -6.69
C ILE A 87 20.98 -11.24 -7.21
N SER A 88 19.66 -11.32 -7.42
CA SER A 88 19.03 -12.54 -7.96
C SER A 88 19.53 -12.89 -9.37
N LEU A 89 19.91 -11.90 -10.19
CA LEU A 89 20.47 -12.13 -11.53
C LEU A 89 21.80 -12.87 -11.47
N LEU A 90 22.59 -12.70 -10.40
CA LEU A 90 23.86 -13.40 -10.20
C LEU A 90 23.67 -14.90 -9.94
N PHE A 91 22.57 -15.28 -9.29
CA PHE A 91 22.28 -16.68 -8.97
C PHE A 91 21.39 -17.36 -10.02
N VAL A 92 20.45 -16.61 -10.59
CA VAL A 92 19.45 -17.09 -11.54
C VAL A 92 19.36 -16.11 -12.72
N PRO A 93 20.29 -16.22 -13.69
CA PRO A 93 20.20 -15.44 -14.91
C PRO A 93 18.95 -15.86 -15.71
N PRO A 94 18.04 -14.95 -16.04
CA PRO A 94 16.84 -15.27 -16.81
C PRO A 94 17.19 -15.56 -18.28
N VAL A 95 16.29 -16.20 -19.01
CA VAL A 95 16.41 -16.55 -20.46
C VAL A 95 16.31 -15.30 -21.37
N GLY A 96 16.73 -14.14 -20.87
CA GLY A 96 16.58 -12.83 -21.51
C GLY A 96 16.46 -11.75 -20.45
N TYR A 97 17.51 -10.96 -20.25
CA TYR A 97 17.51 -9.85 -19.31
C TYR A 97 17.20 -8.53 -20.03
N SER A 98 16.27 -7.78 -19.48
CA SER A 98 16.04 -6.38 -19.82
C SER A 98 16.07 -5.56 -18.52
N PRO A 99 16.77 -4.41 -18.50
CA PRO A 99 16.76 -3.49 -17.36
C PRO A 99 15.34 -3.06 -16.93
N ILE A 100 14.35 -3.19 -17.83
CA ILE A 100 12.94 -2.92 -17.56
C ILE A 100 12.39 -3.83 -16.46
N TYR A 101 12.86 -5.08 -16.34
CA TYR A 101 12.41 -5.99 -15.29
C TYR A 101 12.89 -5.57 -13.91
N SER A 102 14.14 -5.15 -13.78
CA SER A 102 14.67 -4.62 -12.52
C SER A 102 13.94 -3.34 -12.12
N LEU A 103 13.64 -2.48 -13.09
CA LEU A 103 12.84 -1.29 -12.86
C LEU A 103 11.41 -1.64 -12.42
N ALA A 104 10.77 -2.63 -13.05
CA ALA A 104 9.44 -3.09 -12.65
C ALA A 104 9.45 -3.60 -11.20
N THR A 105 10.49 -4.33 -10.79
CA THR A 105 10.63 -4.83 -9.41
C THR A 105 10.85 -3.68 -8.42
N ALA A 106 11.61 -2.66 -8.80
CA ALA A 106 11.77 -1.45 -7.99
C ALA A 106 10.44 -0.67 -7.85
N ILE A 107 9.69 -0.52 -8.94
CA ILE A 107 8.36 0.12 -8.94
C ILE A 107 7.38 -0.64 -8.06
N ASN A 108 7.43 -1.98 -8.04
CA ASN A 108 6.60 -2.81 -7.15
C ASN A 108 6.75 -2.40 -5.68
N GLY A 109 7.99 -2.24 -5.21
CA GLY A 109 8.27 -1.83 -3.84
C GLY A 109 7.95 -0.35 -3.58
N LEU A 110 8.13 0.51 -4.58
CA LEU A 110 7.79 1.92 -4.49
C LEU A 110 6.28 2.12 -4.29
N VAL A 111 5.47 1.55 -5.17
CA VAL A 111 4.00 1.72 -5.16
C VAL A 111 3.41 1.11 -3.90
N SER A 112 3.84 -0.09 -3.50
CA SER A 112 3.36 -0.68 -2.23
C SER A 112 3.71 0.20 -1.03
N GLY A 113 4.88 0.87 -1.04
CA GLY A 113 5.26 1.81 0.00
C GLY A 113 4.50 3.12 -0.01
N ILE A 114 4.10 3.65 -1.17
CA ILE A 114 3.19 4.81 -1.26
C ILE A 114 1.87 4.49 -0.57
N PHE A 115 1.27 3.34 -0.89
CA PHE A 115 0.00 2.93 -0.28
C PHE A 115 0.15 2.55 1.19
N GLY A 116 1.29 1.96 1.58
CA GLY A 116 1.63 1.73 2.98
C GLY A 116 1.68 3.05 3.76
N MET A 117 2.39 4.05 3.25
CA MET A 117 2.46 5.39 3.83
C MET A 117 1.07 6.04 3.91
N TYR A 118 0.29 5.99 2.82
CA TYR A 118 -1.05 6.58 2.78
C TYR A 118 -2.01 5.93 3.79
N PHE A 119 -2.17 4.61 3.76
CA PHE A 119 -3.13 3.96 4.65
C PHE A 119 -2.62 3.87 6.08
N MET A 120 -1.42 3.34 6.30
CA MET A 120 -0.93 3.00 7.63
C MET A 120 -0.44 4.20 8.42
N GLN A 121 0.02 5.26 7.74
CA GLN A 121 0.45 6.49 8.40
C GLN A 121 -0.60 7.58 8.23
N PHE A 122 -0.99 7.97 7.02
CA PHE A 122 -1.86 9.15 6.82
C PHE A 122 -3.26 8.92 7.35
N ILE A 123 -3.98 7.92 6.83
CA ILE A 123 -5.37 7.65 7.22
C ILE A 123 -5.44 7.23 8.69
N ASN A 124 -4.57 6.31 9.11
CA ASN A 124 -4.52 5.87 10.51
C ASN A 124 -4.22 7.04 11.46
N ASN A 125 -3.27 7.91 11.15
CA ASN A 125 -2.99 9.07 12.00
C ASN A 125 -4.13 10.09 11.97
N ALA A 126 -4.80 10.33 10.85
CA ALA A 126 -5.87 11.31 10.75
C ALA A 126 -7.17 10.88 11.47
N PHE A 127 -7.44 9.57 11.52
CA PHE A 127 -8.74 9.05 11.96
C PHE A 127 -8.69 8.04 13.13
N SER A 128 -7.50 7.78 13.68
CA SER A 128 -7.35 6.95 14.88
C SER A 128 -8.06 7.54 16.10
N VAL A 129 -8.39 6.65 17.05
CA VAL A 129 -8.91 7.04 18.37
C VAL A 129 -7.93 7.97 19.09
N THR A 130 -6.63 7.65 19.04
CA THR A 130 -5.56 8.44 19.66
C THR A 130 -5.48 9.86 19.10
N PHE A 131 -5.64 10.04 17.78
CA PHE A 131 -5.67 11.38 17.19
C PHE A 131 -6.89 12.19 17.62
N ARG A 132 -8.07 11.57 17.67
CA ARG A 132 -9.30 12.21 18.17
C ARG A 132 -9.13 12.71 19.61
N ILE A 133 -8.56 11.86 20.48
CA ILE A 133 -8.23 12.22 21.87
C ILE A 133 -7.22 13.37 21.92
N ASN A 134 -6.16 13.30 21.13
CA ASN A 134 -5.13 14.33 21.09
C ASN A 134 -5.68 15.69 20.63
N ASN A 135 -6.55 15.69 19.62
CA ASN A 135 -7.19 16.92 19.15
C ASN A 135 -8.12 17.54 20.21
N ILE A 136 -8.80 16.70 21.00
CA ILE A 136 -9.58 17.17 22.16
C ILE A 136 -8.67 17.78 23.23
N ASN A 137 -7.55 17.12 23.57
CA ASN A 137 -6.56 17.66 24.51
C ASN A 137 -6.04 19.04 24.08
N LEU A 138 -5.73 19.22 22.79
CA LEU A 138 -5.31 20.52 22.26
C LEU A 138 -6.38 21.60 22.41
N LYS A 139 -7.66 21.25 22.21
CA LYS A 139 -8.78 22.19 22.44
C LYS A 139 -8.92 22.53 23.93
N ILE A 140 -8.80 21.55 24.82
CA ILE A 140 -8.81 21.75 26.28
C ILE A 140 -7.67 22.69 26.68
N HIS A 141 -6.44 22.48 26.20
CA HIS A 141 -5.31 23.36 26.51
C HIS A 141 -5.55 24.81 26.06
N LYS A 142 -6.10 25.02 24.86
CA LYS A 142 -6.45 26.37 24.37
C LYS A 142 -7.55 27.03 25.20
N LEU A 143 -8.53 26.25 25.69
CA LEU A 143 -9.58 26.76 26.55
C LEU A 143 -9.06 27.05 27.96
N ALA A 144 -8.17 26.21 28.50
CA ALA A 144 -7.53 26.44 29.79
C ALA A 144 -6.70 27.73 29.81
N SER A 145 -6.01 28.06 28.70
CA SER A 145 -5.34 29.37 28.60
C SER A 145 -6.33 30.54 28.56
N LYS A 146 -7.50 30.38 27.92
CA LYS A 146 -8.54 31.42 27.88
C LYS A 146 -9.24 31.59 29.23
N LEU A 147 -9.43 30.48 29.95
CA LEU A 147 -9.98 30.47 31.30
C LEU A 147 -9.09 31.29 32.24
N ARG A 148 -7.78 31.03 32.25
CA ARG A 148 -6.81 31.81 33.04
C ARG A 148 -6.81 33.30 32.75
N ILE A 149 -7.01 33.69 31.49
CA ILE A 149 -7.13 35.10 31.12
C ILE A 149 -8.45 35.70 31.61
N ALA A 150 -9.55 34.94 31.59
CA ALA A 150 -10.84 35.38 32.12
C ALA A 150 -10.78 35.56 33.65
N GLU A 151 -10.15 34.61 34.35
CA GLU A 151 -9.88 34.69 35.79
C GLU A 151 -9.10 35.97 36.13
N SER A 152 -8.04 36.28 35.38
CA SER A 152 -7.25 37.52 35.59
C SER A 152 -8.00 38.83 35.31
N LYS A 153 -9.13 38.76 34.60
CA LYS A 153 -9.97 39.91 34.23
C LYS A 153 -11.26 39.99 35.06
N GLU A 154 -11.46 39.07 36.01
CA GLU A 154 -12.69 38.92 36.80
C GLU A 154 -13.97 38.81 35.95
N ASP A 155 -13.85 38.32 34.70
CA ASP A 155 -14.99 38.11 33.81
C ASP A 155 -15.67 36.76 34.14
N THR A 156 -16.54 36.80 35.14
CA THR A 156 -17.30 35.65 35.66
C THR A 156 -18.11 34.92 34.59
N LYS A 157 -18.65 35.63 33.58
CA LYS A 157 -19.41 35.00 32.49
C LYS A 157 -18.50 34.19 31.57
N ALA A 158 -17.34 34.75 31.21
CA ALA A 158 -16.38 34.06 30.36
C ALA A 158 -15.72 32.88 31.08
N GLU A 159 -15.46 33.00 32.39
CA GLU A 159 -14.89 31.96 33.23
C GLU A 159 -15.77 30.70 33.23
N VAL A 160 -17.05 30.84 33.65
CA VAL A 160 -18.01 29.72 33.68
C VAL A 160 -18.16 29.09 32.30
N LYS A 161 -18.24 29.90 31.25
CA LYS A 161 -18.35 29.43 29.86
C LYS A 161 -17.15 28.58 29.42
N TYR A 162 -15.93 28.99 29.76
CA TYR A 162 -14.73 28.23 29.40
C TYR A 162 -14.58 26.97 30.24
N ALA A 163 -14.85 27.05 31.55
CA ALA A 163 -14.82 25.90 32.46
C ALA A 163 -15.80 24.80 32.01
N GLN A 164 -17.05 25.17 31.71
CA GLN A 164 -18.08 24.21 31.27
C GLN A 164 -17.74 23.56 29.92
N LYS A 165 -17.14 24.31 28.99
CA LYS A 165 -16.62 23.75 27.73
C LYS A 165 -15.48 22.77 27.96
N ILE A 166 -14.59 23.04 28.91
CA ILE A 166 -13.49 22.12 29.26
C ILE A 166 -14.07 20.83 29.83
N ILE A 167 -15.02 20.90 30.78
CA ILE A 167 -15.69 19.73 31.36
C ILE A 167 -16.37 18.89 30.27
N THR A 168 -17.13 19.52 29.39
CA THR A 168 -17.82 18.84 28.28
C THR A 168 -16.83 18.11 27.37
N LEU A 169 -15.71 18.75 27.03
CA LEU A 169 -14.66 18.13 26.22
C LEU A 169 -13.95 16.99 26.95
N ASN A 170 -13.75 17.12 28.26
CA ASN A 170 -13.13 16.07 29.06
C ASN A 170 -14.04 14.83 29.14
N ASN A 171 -15.34 15.02 29.37
CA ASN A 171 -16.33 13.93 29.35
C ASN A 171 -16.36 13.23 27.97
N LYS A 172 -16.33 14.02 26.88
CA LYS A 172 -16.25 13.48 25.52
C LYS A 172 -14.96 12.69 25.28
N LYS A 173 -13.83 13.15 25.83
CA LYS A 173 -12.54 12.44 25.75
C LYS A 173 -12.61 11.11 26.47
N THR A 174 -13.10 11.08 27.71
CA THR A 174 -13.25 9.86 28.52
C THR A 174 -14.13 8.85 27.78
N PHE A 175 -15.28 9.29 27.27
CA PHE A 175 -16.18 8.45 26.48
C PHE A 175 -15.49 7.85 25.24
N ILE A 176 -14.71 8.63 24.50
CA ILE A 176 -13.95 8.14 23.33
C ILE A 176 -12.80 7.21 23.74
N SER A 177 -12.20 7.42 24.91
CA SER A 177 -11.13 6.55 25.42
C SER A 177 -11.67 5.17 25.80
N GLU A 178 -12.85 5.11 26.41
CA GLU A 178 -13.47 3.87 26.89
C GLU A 178 -14.23 3.13 25.79
N ASN A 179 -15.00 3.86 24.98
CA ASN A 179 -15.89 3.29 23.96
C ASN A 179 -15.39 3.49 22.52
N GLY A 180 -14.20 4.05 22.35
CA GLY A 180 -13.64 4.35 21.04
C GLY A 180 -13.39 3.09 20.22
N SER A 181 -14.20 2.88 19.19
CA SER A 181 -13.99 1.77 18.24
C SER A 181 -13.24 2.22 16.98
N ASP A 182 -12.47 1.28 16.42
CA ASP A 182 -11.82 1.39 15.11
C ASP A 182 -12.83 1.28 13.94
N ARG A 183 -14.14 1.24 14.20
CA ARG A 183 -15.18 1.11 13.16
C ARG A 183 -15.17 2.29 12.19
N LEU A 184 -14.99 3.51 12.70
CA LEU A 184 -14.88 4.71 11.85
C LEU A 184 -13.69 4.58 10.91
N LEU A 185 -12.53 4.19 11.44
CA LEU A 185 -11.32 4.00 10.64
C LEU A 185 -11.53 2.91 9.57
N ALA A 186 -12.15 1.78 9.93
CA ALA A 186 -12.48 0.74 8.97
C ALA A 186 -13.46 1.22 7.87
N ASN A 187 -14.43 2.07 8.20
CA ASN A 187 -15.31 2.67 7.18
C ASN A 187 -14.56 3.62 6.25
N ILE A 188 -13.56 4.34 6.76
CA ILE A 188 -12.71 5.19 5.91
C ILE A 188 -11.84 4.33 4.99
N TYR A 189 -11.32 3.21 5.49
CA TYR A 189 -10.60 2.25 4.64
C TYR A 189 -11.50 1.66 3.56
N LEU A 190 -12.74 1.29 3.89
CA LEU A 190 -13.76 0.86 2.92
C LEU A 190 -13.94 1.90 1.81
N ILE A 191 -14.25 3.15 2.17
CA ILE A 191 -14.53 4.22 1.19
C ILE A 191 -13.32 4.45 0.29
N ASN A 192 -12.12 4.58 0.87
CA ASN A 192 -10.90 4.77 0.10
C ASN A 192 -10.59 3.56 -0.78
N GLY A 193 -10.77 2.34 -0.27
CA GLY A 193 -10.52 1.12 -1.03
C GLY A 193 -11.42 0.99 -2.25
N VAL A 194 -12.73 1.24 -2.07
CA VAL A 194 -13.68 1.27 -3.18
C VAL A 194 -13.32 2.38 -4.17
N LEU A 195 -13.05 3.60 -3.69
CA LEU A 195 -12.70 4.75 -4.53
C LEU A 195 -11.47 4.47 -5.40
N PHE A 196 -10.38 3.95 -4.80
CA PHE A 196 -9.15 3.68 -5.53
C PHE A 196 -9.35 2.59 -6.59
N ILE A 197 -10.05 1.50 -6.28
CA ILE A 197 -10.29 0.44 -7.26
C ILE A 197 -11.23 0.92 -8.37
N SER A 198 -12.25 1.71 -8.04
CA SER A 198 -13.13 2.32 -9.04
C SER A 198 -12.38 3.26 -10.00
N ILE A 199 -11.36 3.99 -9.51
CA ILE A 199 -10.49 4.80 -10.36
C ILE A 199 -9.72 3.91 -11.35
N VAL A 200 -9.16 2.79 -10.89
CA VAL A 200 -8.43 1.85 -11.77
C VAL A 200 -9.37 1.23 -12.82
N ILE A 201 -10.57 0.79 -12.41
CA ILE A 201 -11.60 0.26 -13.31
C ILE A 201 -11.98 1.32 -14.36
N SER A 202 -12.20 2.56 -13.94
CA SER A 202 -12.56 3.66 -14.85
C SER A 202 -11.43 3.96 -15.83
N PHE A 203 -10.18 3.96 -15.36
CA PHE A 203 -9.01 4.15 -16.20
C PHE A 203 -8.91 3.04 -17.27
N ILE A 204 -9.07 1.78 -16.88
CA ILE A 204 -9.07 0.63 -17.81
C ILE A 204 -10.21 0.76 -18.82
N PHE A 205 -11.41 1.09 -18.35
CA PHE A 205 -12.58 1.26 -19.21
C PHE A 205 -12.39 2.37 -20.24
N ILE A 206 -11.83 3.51 -19.85
CA ILE A 206 -11.53 4.62 -20.77
C ILE A 206 -10.42 4.23 -21.75
N TYR A 207 -9.30 3.72 -21.22
CA TYR A 207 -8.10 3.45 -22.03
C TYR A 207 -8.31 2.30 -23.03
N VAL A 208 -8.85 1.18 -22.58
CA VAL A 208 -9.07 0.00 -23.42
C VAL A 208 -10.39 0.10 -24.19
N GLY A 209 -11.43 0.70 -23.59
CA GLY A 209 -12.74 0.85 -24.23
C GLY A 209 -12.76 1.90 -25.35
N TYR A 210 -12.01 3.00 -25.22
CA TYR A 210 -12.13 4.12 -26.18
C TYR A 210 -10.81 4.57 -26.81
N LEU A 211 -9.69 4.57 -26.07
CA LEU A 211 -8.42 5.13 -26.57
C LEU A 211 -7.59 4.14 -27.40
N THR A 212 -7.77 2.85 -27.17
CA THR A 212 -7.05 1.79 -27.89
C THR A 212 -7.62 1.63 -29.30
N LYS A 213 -6.79 1.47 -30.34
CA LYS A 213 -7.22 1.22 -31.72
C LYS A 213 -7.66 -0.24 -31.92
N ASP A 214 -8.69 -0.49 -32.74
CA ASP A 214 -9.22 -1.84 -32.98
C ASP A 214 -8.21 -2.79 -33.63
N GLU A 215 -7.36 -2.30 -34.53
CA GLU A 215 -6.30 -3.07 -35.21
C GLU A 215 -5.34 -3.75 -34.22
N TRP A 216 -5.08 -3.12 -33.08
CA TRP A 216 -4.15 -3.63 -32.08
C TRP A 216 -4.85 -4.68 -31.19
N ILE A 217 -6.15 -4.54 -30.97
CA ILE A 217 -6.98 -5.50 -30.21
C ILE A 217 -7.21 -6.78 -31.04
N SER A 218 -7.41 -6.66 -32.35
CA SER A 218 -7.61 -7.83 -33.23
C SER A 218 -6.41 -8.78 -33.29
N ASN A 219 -5.21 -8.28 -32.99
CA ASN A 219 -3.98 -9.07 -32.91
C ASN A 219 -3.80 -9.78 -31.55
N GLY A 220 -4.61 -9.43 -30.54
CA GLY A 220 -4.59 -10.05 -29.22
C GLY A 220 -5.29 -11.41 -29.16
N ILE A 221 -5.11 -12.13 -28.04
CA ILE A 221 -5.80 -13.40 -27.79
C ILE A 221 -7.31 -13.17 -27.67
N VAL A 222 -7.70 -12.08 -27.00
CA VAL A 222 -9.11 -11.66 -26.90
C VAL A 222 -9.39 -10.59 -27.94
N LYS A 223 -9.96 -11.01 -29.07
CA LYS A 223 -10.23 -10.15 -30.23
C LYS A 223 -11.40 -9.17 -30.01
N ASN A 224 -12.28 -9.46 -29.05
CA ASN A 224 -13.42 -8.61 -28.74
C ASN A 224 -13.04 -7.59 -27.65
N ARG A 225 -13.05 -6.30 -28.00
CA ARG A 225 -12.75 -5.17 -27.11
C ARG A 225 -13.54 -5.21 -25.81
N TRP A 226 -14.86 -5.34 -25.89
CA TRP A 226 -15.72 -5.31 -24.72
C TRP A 226 -15.55 -6.55 -23.84
N ALA A 227 -15.23 -7.70 -24.45
CA ALA A 227 -14.86 -8.89 -23.71
C ALA A 227 -13.52 -8.69 -22.97
N LEU A 228 -12.54 -8.03 -23.59
CA LEU A 228 -11.26 -7.71 -22.96
C LEU A 228 -11.45 -6.75 -21.77
N VAL A 229 -12.22 -5.68 -21.95
CA VAL A 229 -12.56 -4.73 -20.88
C VAL A 229 -13.30 -5.43 -19.74
N ALA A 230 -14.30 -6.26 -20.05
CA ALA A 230 -15.04 -7.03 -19.05
C ALA A 230 -14.11 -7.95 -18.25
N LEU A 231 -13.18 -8.64 -18.92
CA LEU A 231 -12.25 -9.56 -18.26
C LEU A 231 -11.26 -8.82 -17.34
N MET A 232 -10.71 -7.68 -17.79
CA MET A 232 -9.83 -6.84 -16.96
C MET A 232 -10.54 -6.26 -15.75
N THR A 233 -11.79 -5.82 -15.92
CA THR A 233 -12.56 -5.16 -14.86
C THR A 233 -13.23 -6.16 -13.91
N ALA A 234 -13.52 -7.39 -14.33
CA ALA A 234 -14.15 -8.42 -13.50
C ALA A 234 -13.31 -8.76 -12.25
N GLY A 235 -12.00 -8.93 -12.41
CA GLY A 235 -11.11 -9.21 -11.28
C GLY A 235 -11.11 -8.08 -10.24
N MET A 236 -11.11 -6.83 -10.70
CA MET A 236 -11.16 -5.65 -9.83
C MET A 236 -12.55 -5.44 -9.21
N GLY A 237 -13.62 -5.75 -9.95
CA GLY A 237 -14.99 -5.76 -9.42
C GLY A 237 -15.15 -6.78 -8.28
N ALA A 238 -14.58 -7.98 -8.43
CA ALA A 238 -14.56 -8.98 -7.37
C ALA A 238 -13.82 -8.47 -6.11
N MET A 239 -12.79 -7.65 -6.26
CA MET A 239 -12.10 -7.02 -5.12
C MET A 239 -12.95 -5.97 -4.42
N ILE A 240 -13.73 -5.17 -5.15
CA ILE A 240 -14.70 -4.23 -4.54
C ILE A 240 -15.71 -5.01 -3.70
N ILE A 241 -16.32 -6.05 -4.27
CA ILE A 241 -17.27 -6.91 -3.55
C ILE A 241 -16.61 -7.50 -2.30
N PHE A 242 -15.39 -8.00 -2.42
CA PHE A 242 -14.66 -8.54 -1.28
C PHE A 242 -14.40 -7.49 -0.20
N ILE A 243 -13.95 -6.28 -0.53
CA ILE A 243 -13.72 -5.22 0.47
C ILE A 243 -15.04 -4.91 1.21
N VAL A 244 -16.16 -4.81 0.48
CA VAL A 244 -17.47 -4.54 1.08
C VAL A 244 -17.90 -5.68 2.00
N VAL A 245 -17.81 -6.94 1.56
CA VAL A 245 -18.20 -8.12 2.36
C VAL A 245 -17.27 -8.31 3.56
N ALA A 246 -15.96 -8.17 3.35
CA ALA A 246 -14.94 -8.30 4.39
C ALA A 246 -15.13 -7.27 5.50
N ARG A 247 -15.70 -6.10 5.22
CA ARG A 247 -16.01 -5.08 6.22
C ARG A 247 -16.91 -5.62 7.34
N PHE A 248 -17.83 -6.52 7.00
CA PHE A 248 -18.81 -7.09 7.93
C PHE A 248 -18.40 -8.45 8.47
N LYS A 249 -17.60 -9.23 7.72
CA LYS A 249 -17.19 -10.59 8.13
C LYS A 249 -15.83 -10.66 8.84
N MET A 250 -14.90 -9.74 8.56
CA MET A 250 -13.55 -9.79 9.15
C MET A 250 -13.39 -8.91 10.38
N SER A 251 -12.49 -9.30 11.29
CA SER A 251 -12.07 -8.45 12.41
C SER A 251 -11.47 -7.13 11.91
N LEU A 252 -11.76 -6.02 12.60
CA LEU A 252 -11.29 -4.67 12.22
C LEU A 252 -9.77 -4.58 12.05
N LYS A 253 -9.00 -5.31 12.88
CA LYS A 253 -7.53 -5.34 12.79
C LYS A 253 -7.06 -5.94 11.46
N LYS A 254 -7.59 -7.12 11.09
CA LYS A 254 -7.26 -7.78 9.82
C LYS A 254 -7.73 -6.95 8.62
N TYR A 255 -8.94 -6.38 8.70
CA TYR A 255 -9.52 -5.56 7.64
C TYR A 255 -8.63 -4.35 7.27
N LYS A 256 -8.11 -3.64 8.29
CA LYS A 256 -7.19 -2.50 8.08
C LYS A 256 -5.86 -2.88 7.43
N ILE A 257 -5.45 -4.15 7.48
CA ILE A 257 -4.25 -4.65 6.80
C ILE A 257 -4.60 -5.10 5.38
N PHE A 258 -5.76 -5.74 5.21
CA PHE A 258 -6.16 -6.36 3.95
C PHE A 258 -6.52 -5.33 2.87
N VAL A 259 -7.26 -4.28 3.22
CA VAL A 259 -7.70 -3.27 2.24
C VAL A 259 -6.54 -2.57 1.53
N PRO A 260 -5.51 -2.04 2.22
CA PRO A 260 -4.36 -1.43 1.55
C PRO A 260 -3.66 -2.40 0.60
N ILE A 261 -3.54 -3.68 0.99
CA ILE A 261 -2.91 -4.73 0.17
C ILE A 261 -3.68 -4.96 -1.12
N ILE A 262 -5.00 -5.04 -1.06
CA ILE A 262 -5.85 -5.15 -2.26
C ILE A 262 -5.64 -3.93 -3.15
N VAL A 263 -5.74 -2.72 -2.59
CA VAL A 263 -5.65 -1.47 -3.34
C VAL A 263 -4.32 -1.34 -4.07
N PHE A 264 -3.19 -1.52 -3.38
CA PHE A 264 -1.91 -1.39 -4.09
C PHE A 264 -1.70 -2.54 -5.07
N SER A 265 -2.24 -3.74 -4.83
CA SER A 265 -2.14 -4.85 -5.77
C SER A 265 -2.89 -4.58 -7.07
N SER A 266 -4.04 -3.91 -7.03
CA SER A 266 -4.77 -3.52 -8.26
C SER A 266 -4.01 -2.45 -9.05
N PHE A 267 -3.39 -1.47 -8.36
CA PHE A 267 -2.55 -0.45 -9.00
C PHE A 267 -1.28 -1.05 -9.61
N LEU A 268 -0.63 -1.97 -8.91
CA LEU A 268 0.56 -2.64 -9.41
C LEU A 268 0.28 -3.42 -10.67
N GLU A 269 -0.87 -4.08 -10.75
CA GLU A 269 -1.22 -4.83 -11.95
C GLU A 269 -1.38 -3.92 -13.16
N LEU A 270 -2.02 -2.75 -13.00
CA LEU A 270 -2.13 -1.74 -14.05
C LEU A 270 -0.76 -1.29 -14.57
N ILE A 271 0.22 -1.14 -13.69
CA ILE A 271 1.58 -0.70 -14.04
C ILE A 271 2.42 -1.84 -14.62
N ASN A 272 2.23 -3.06 -14.11
CA ASN A 272 3.06 -4.21 -14.46
C ASN A 272 2.68 -4.80 -15.82
N ILE A 273 1.41 -4.80 -16.20
CA ILE A 273 0.98 -5.32 -17.50
C ILE A 273 1.78 -4.69 -18.66
N PRO A 274 1.84 -3.36 -18.83
CA PRO A 274 2.61 -2.77 -19.92
C PRO A 274 4.12 -2.97 -19.78
N LEU A 275 4.68 -2.85 -18.57
CA LEU A 275 6.12 -3.03 -18.34
C LEU A 275 6.59 -4.45 -18.69
N LEU A 276 5.86 -5.46 -18.22
CA LEU A 276 6.17 -6.86 -18.50
C LEU A 276 5.97 -7.18 -19.97
N SER A 277 4.91 -6.64 -20.60
CA SER A 277 4.66 -6.87 -22.02
C SER A 277 5.77 -6.30 -22.91
N ILE A 278 6.31 -5.12 -22.57
CA ILE A 278 7.47 -4.54 -23.27
C ILE A 278 8.71 -5.42 -23.05
N GLY A 279 8.95 -5.86 -21.82
CA GLY A 279 10.06 -6.75 -21.51
C GLY A 279 9.99 -8.05 -22.32
N ASP A 280 8.84 -8.71 -22.33
CA ASP A 280 8.63 -9.98 -23.03
C ASP A 280 8.73 -9.79 -24.55
N LEU A 281 8.23 -8.68 -25.10
CA LEU A 281 8.37 -8.36 -26.52
C LEU A 281 9.83 -8.29 -26.98
N TYR A 282 10.71 -7.68 -26.19
CA TYR A 282 12.12 -7.53 -26.53
C TYR A 282 12.98 -8.76 -26.21
N THR A 283 12.54 -9.62 -25.29
CA THR A 283 13.33 -10.76 -24.83
C THR A 283 12.89 -12.10 -25.42
N LEU A 284 11.59 -12.29 -25.60
CA LEU A 284 11.00 -13.54 -26.11
C LEU A 284 10.33 -13.35 -27.48
N GLY A 285 9.92 -12.12 -27.81
CA GLY A 285 9.30 -11.79 -29.09
C GLY A 285 10.29 -11.28 -30.14
N ASN A 286 9.73 -10.73 -31.22
CA ASN A 286 10.51 -10.23 -32.35
C ASN A 286 10.97 -8.76 -32.19
N GLY A 287 10.71 -8.14 -31.02
CA GLY A 287 10.99 -6.72 -30.78
C GLY A 287 10.07 -5.72 -31.51
N ASP A 288 9.14 -6.21 -32.34
CA ASP A 288 8.21 -5.37 -33.11
C ASP A 288 7.04 -4.87 -32.23
N LEU A 289 6.99 -3.55 -32.04
CA LEU A 289 5.97 -2.85 -31.27
C LEU A 289 4.54 -3.10 -31.79
N SER A 290 4.36 -3.51 -33.04
CA SER A 290 3.05 -3.90 -33.57
C SER A 290 2.43 -5.09 -32.82
N ASN A 291 3.26 -5.96 -32.26
CA ASN A 291 2.85 -7.19 -31.57
C ASN A 291 2.71 -7.03 -30.04
N ILE A 292 2.91 -5.82 -29.50
CA ILE A 292 2.87 -5.58 -28.05
C ILE A 292 1.52 -5.97 -27.42
N TYR A 293 0.42 -5.87 -28.18
CA TYR A 293 -0.92 -6.18 -27.68
C TYR A 293 -1.17 -7.67 -27.51
N THR A 294 -0.45 -8.52 -28.25
CA THR A 294 -0.47 -9.97 -28.03
C THR A 294 0.07 -10.31 -26.64
N TRP A 295 1.18 -9.69 -26.26
CA TRP A 295 1.79 -9.83 -24.94
C TRP A 295 0.92 -9.22 -23.83
N ILE A 296 0.36 -8.01 -24.06
CA ILE A 296 -0.58 -7.38 -23.12
C ILE A 296 -1.81 -8.29 -22.89
N SER A 297 -2.36 -8.88 -23.95
CA SER A 297 -3.52 -9.77 -23.86
C SER A 297 -3.23 -11.04 -23.07
N GLN A 298 -2.03 -11.62 -23.19
CA GLN A 298 -1.58 -12.76 -22.37
C GLN A 298 -1.56 -12.40 -20.88
N HIS A 299 -0.95 -11.27 -20.54
CA HIS A 299 -0.86 -10.81 -19.15
C HIS A 299 -2.25 -10.51 -18.56
N ILE A 300 -3.14 -9.91 -19.36
CA ILE A 300 -4.53 -9.62 -18.95
C ILE A 300 -5.32 -10.88 -18.60
N LEU A 301 -5.17 -11.97 -19.37
CA LEU A 301 -5.92 -13.21 -19.12
C LEU A 301 -5.59 -13.83 -17.75
N ILE A 302 -4.33 -13.77 -17.34
CA ILE A 302 -3.85 -14.33 -16.08
C ILE A 302 -4.05 -13.35 -14.91
N SER A 303 -4.27 -12.07 -15.24
CA SER A 303 -4.32 -10.95 -14.29
C SER A 303 -5.29 -11.15 -13.12
N PRO A 304 -6.57 -11.53 -13.30
CA PRO A 304 -7.49 -11.68 -12.17
C PRO A 304 -7.02 -12.69 -11.12
N ILE A 305 -6.49 -13.84 -11.58
CA ILE A 305 -5.98 -14.91 -10.71
C ILE A 305 -4.71 -14.43 -9.99
N LYS A 306 -3.80 -13.81 -10.74
CA LYS A 306 -2.53 -13.27 -10.24
C LYS A 306 -2.73 -12.22 -9.15
N ILE A 307 -3.71 -11.33 -9.28
CA ILE A 307 -3.95 -10.31 -8.25
C ILE A 307 -4.42 -10.97 -6.94
N TRP A 308 -5.35 -11.93 -7.00
CA TRP A 308 -5.81 -12.64 -5.81
C TRP A 308 -4.69 -13.41 -5.11
N PHE A 309 -3.90 -14.15 -5.89
CA PHE A 309 -2.73 -14.86 -5.38
C PHE A 309 -1.76 -13.89 -4.67
N ASN A 310 -1.44 -12.77 -5.31
CA ASN A 310 -0.58 -11.73 -4.72
C ASN A 310 -1.13 -11.19 -3.41
N VAL A 311 -2.43 -10.88 -3.34
CA VAL A 311 -3.06 -10.34 -2.12
C VAL A 311 -2.91 -11.31 -0.95
N PHE A 312 -3.21 -12.61 -1.16
CA PHE A 312 -3.10 -13.60 -0.10
C PHE A 312 -1.67 -13.79 0.39
N VAL A 313 -0.72 -13.96 -0.53
CA VAL A 313 0.67 -14.21 -0.16
C VAL A 313 1.26 -13.00 0.56
N ILE A 314 1.01 -11.79 0.08
CA ILE A 314 1.45 -10.55 0.74
C ILE A 314 0.84 -10.44 2.14
N TYR A 315 -0.44 -10.75 2.29
CA TYR A 315 -1.12 -10.68 3.59
C TYR A 315 -0.49 -11.62 4.61
N TYR A 316 -0.31 -12.91 4.27
CA TYR A 316 0.26 -13.88 5.20
C TYR A 316 1.71 -13.54 5.54
N SER A 317 2.51 -13.18 4.54
CA SER A 317 3.89 -12.77 4.76
C SER A 317 4.00 -11.50 5.60
N TYR A 318 3.10 -10.52 5.41
CA TYR A 318 3.02 -9.35 6.29
C TYR A 318 2.75 -9.75 7.74
N LEU A 319 1.83 -10.68 8.00
CA LEU A 319 1.54 -11.11 9.37
C LEU A 319 2.75 -11.73 10.07
N VAL A 320 3.61 -12.43 9.33
CA VAL A 320 4.86 -12.99 9.85
C VAL A 320 5.87 -11.87 10.12
N VAL A 321 6.16 -11.06 9.10
CA VAL A 321 7.20 -10.02 9.18
C VAL A 321 6.85 -8.94 10.21
N ALA A 322 5.59 -8.47 10.22
CA ALA A 322 5.15 -7.43 11.17
C ALA A 322 5.24 -7.89 12.63
N LYS A 323 5.00 -9.18 12.91
CA LYS A 323 5.20 -9.75 14.26
C LYS A 323 6.67 -9.75 14.66
N LEU A 324 7.56 -10.09 13.73
CA LEU A 324 9.01 -10.11 14.00
C LEU A 324 9.56 -8.71 14.29
N ILE A 325 9.13 -7.71 13.50
CA ILE A 325 9.56 -6.32 13.68
C ILE A 325 9.06 -5.75 15.01
N ASN A 326 7.80 -6.03 15.36
CA ASN A 326 7.17 -5.48 16.56
C ASN A 326 7.32 -6.38 17.79
N LYS A 327 8.04 -7.51 17.70
CA LYS A 327 8.19 -8.48 18.79
C LYS A 327 8.70 -7.83 20.09
N ASN A 328 9.59 -6.85 19.95
CA ASN A 328 10.21 -6.15 21.07
C ASN A 328 9.64 -4.75 21.29
N ALA A 329 8.54 -4.37 20.64
CA ALA A 329 7.94 -3.04 20.81
C ALA A 329 7.34 -2.85 22.22
N ASN A 330 6.98 -3.95 22.90
CA ASN A 330 6.47 -3.96 24.26
C ASN A 330 7.55 -4.23 25.32
N LEU A 331 8.79 -4.49 24.90
CA LEU A 331 9.93 -4.62 25.81
C LEU A 331 10.54 -3.22 25.95
N SER A 332 10.06 -2.44 26.93
CA SER A 332 10.77 -1.26 27.39
C SER A 332 11.98 -1.75 28.19
N TYR A 333 13.19 -1.46 27.71
CA TYR A 333 14.38 -1.47 28.54
C TYR A 333 14.60 -0.08 29.13
#